data_AF-A0A962IAB6-F1
#
_entry.id   AF-A0A962IAB6-F1
#
_cell.length_a   1.000
_cell.length_b   1.000
_cell.length_c   1.000
_cell.angle_alpha   90.00
_cell.angle_beta   90.00
_cell.angle_gamma   90.00
#
_symmetry.space_group_name_H-M   'P 1'
#
loop_
_entity.id
_entity.type
_entity.pdbx_description
1 polymer ?
#
loop_
_entity_poly.entity_id
_entity_poly.type
_entity_poly.pdbx_seq_one_letter_code
_entity_poly.pdbx_strand_id
1 'polypeptide(L)'
;MSPNERAPDLANPDLLPVPDAQRHWTWLSIASLWVGMVVCVPSYMLAAGLVAEGMSLGQAVTTIFLGNLIVLLPMLLIGHAGT
;
A
#
# COMPACT_ATOMS: atom_id res chain seq x y z
N MET A 1 -19.09 11.09 -35.68
CA MET A 1 -17.84 10.86 -34.93
C MET A 1 -17.17 12.23 -34.79
N SER A 2 -17.66 13.05 -33.86
CA SER A 2 -17.07 14.37 -33.59
C SER A 2 -15.81 14.18 -32.73
N PRO A 3 -14.68 14.71 -33.17
CA PRO A 3 -13.47 14.74 -32.37
C PRO A 3 -13.60 15.89 -31.37
N ASN A 4 -13.42 15.62 -30.07
CA ASN A 4 -13.27 16.58 -28.97
C ASN A 4 -14.54 17.03 -28.20
N GLU A 5 -15.07 16.15 -27.34
CA GLU A 5 -15.85 16.55 -26.16
C GLU A 5 -15.28 15.81 -24.95
N ARG A 6 -14.23 16.37 -24.33
CA ARG A 6 -13.87 16.03 -22.95
C ARG A 6 -15.02 16.53 -22.09
N ALA A 7 -15.99 15.66 -21.79
CA ALA A 7 -17.18 16.00 -21.01
C ALA A 7 -16.73 16.62 -19.66
N PRO A 8 -17.02 17.91 -19.40
CA PRO A 8 -16.84 18.52 -18.09
C PRO A 8 -17.72 17.88 -17.00
N ASP A 9 -18.67 17.04 -17.43
CA ASP A 9 -19.72 16.40 -16.64
C ASP A 9 -19.28 15.09 -15.96
N LEU A 10 -18.07 14.60 -16.21
CA LEU A 10 -17.51 13.42 -15.52
C LEU A 10 -16.61 13.80 -14.32
N ALA A 11 -16.47 15.10 -14.02
CA ALA A 11 -15.68 15.59 -12.91
C ALA A 11 -16.56 15.68 -11.64
N ASN A 12 -16.52 14.63 -10.80
CA ASN A 12 -17.19 14.64 -9.51
C ASN A 12 -16.38 15.46 -8.48
N PRO A 13 -16.99 16.33 -7.67
CA PRO A 13 -16.28 17.11 -6.65
C PRO A 13 -15.51 16.25 -5.63
N ASP A 14 -15.91 15.01 -5.38
CA ASP A 14 -15.16 14.10 -4.49
C ASP A 14 -13.90 13.49 -5.15
N LEU A 15 -13.80 13.54 -6.49
CA LEU A 15 -12.63 13.11 -7.24
C LEU A 15 -11.63 14.24 -7.49
N LEU A 16 -11.97 15.47 -7.09
CA LEU A 16 -11.06 16.60 -7.18
C LEU A 16 -9.86 16.36 -6.26
N PRO A 17 -8.65 16.84 -6.64
CA PRO A 17 -7.48 16.73 -5.80
C PRO A 17 -7.74 17.32 -4.41
N VAL A 18 -7.33 16.58 -3.37
CA VAL A 18 -7.47 17.04 -1.99
C VAL A 18 -6.62 18.30 -1.79
N PRO A 19 -7.21 19.44 -1.38
CA PRO A 19 -6.44 20.66 -1.10
C PRO A 19 -5.42 20.44 0.02
N ASP A 20 -4.28 21.14 -0.01
CA ASP A 20 -3.21 20.97 0.98
C ASP A 20 -3.68 21.17 2.43
N ALA A 21 -4.67 22.03 2.66
CA ALA A 21 -5.29 22.24 3.97
C ALA A 21 -6.06 21.02 4.53
N GLN A 22 -6.38 20.03 3.68
CA GLN A 22 -7.10 18.80 4.03
C GLN A 22 -6.19 17.55 4.02
N ARG A 23 -4.90 17.68 3.67
CA ARG A 23 -3.90 16.60 3.75
C ARG A 23 -3.44 16.38 5.21
N HIS A 24 -4.29 15.74 6.02
CA HIS A 24 -4.00 15.47 7.44
C HIS A 24 -3.26 14.14 7.64
N TRP A 25 -3.19 13.32 6.58
CA TRP A 25 -2.52 12.02 6.59
C TRP A 25 -1.01 12.23 6.56
N THR A 26 -0.39 12.06 7.72
CA THR A 26 1.05 12.05 7.84
C THR A 26 1.63 10.73 7.35
N TRP A 27 2.94 10.70 7.10
CA TRP A 27 3.69 9.47 6.82
C TRP A 27 3.43 8.37 7.86
N LEU A 28 3.24 8.73 9.13
CA LEU A 28 2.90 7.80 10.21
C LEU A 28 1.50 7.18 10.03
N SER A 29 0.50 7.96 9.62
CA SER A 29 -0.85 7.44 9.32
C SER A 29 -0.78 6.40 8.20
N ILE A 30 -0.05 6.71 7.13
CA ILE A 30 0.16 5.82 5.98
C ILE A 30 0.90 4.55 6.40
N ALA A 31 1.99 4.67 7.17
CA ALA A 31 2.76 3.54 7.67
C ALA A 31 1.92 2.64 8.60
N SER A 32 1.10 3.22 9.48
CA SER A 32 0.22 2.44 10.38
C SER A 32 -0.86 1.67 9.62
N LEU A 33 -1.47 2.28 8.60
CA LEU A 33 -2.42 1.61 7.72
C LEU A 33 -1.75 0.46 6.96
N TRP A 34 -0.54 0.70 6.44
CA TRP A 34 0.22 -0.31 5.71
C TRP A 34 0.55 -1.52 6.59
N VAL A 35 1.07 -1.31 7.80
CA VAL A 35 1.33 -2.41 8.75
C VAL A 35 0.05 -3.18 9.05
N GLY A 36 -1.08 -2.47 9.23
CA GLY A 36 -2.39 -3.10 9.44
C GLY A 36 -2.86 -3.98 8.27
N MET A 37 -2.56 -3.60 7.03
CA MET A 37 -2.87 -4.41 5.84
C MET A 37 -1.91 -5.60 5.66
N VAL A 38 -0.63 -5.43 6.01
CA VAL A 38 0.40 -6.47 5.92
C VAL A 38 0.22 -7.56 6.98
N VAL A 39 -0.17 -7.17 8.19
CA VAL A 39 -0.49 -8.09 9.28
C VAL A 39 -1.91 -8.60 9.09
N CYS A 40 -2.06 -9.58 8.21
CA CYS A 40 -3.34 -10.24 7.94
C CYS A 40 -3.20 -11.77 7.91
N VAL A 41 -4.33 -12.49 7.97
CA VAL A 41 -4.40 -13.96 8.00
C VAL A 41 -3.54 -14.64 6.90
N PRO A 42 -3.52 -14.17 5.64
CA PRO A 42 -2.62 -14.70 4.61
C PRO A 42 -1.14 -14.71 4.98
N SER A 43 -0.64 -13.66 5.65
CA SER A 43 0.75 -13.58 6.10
C SER A 43 1.07 -14.64 7.16
N TYR A 44 0.12 -14.92 8.05
CA TYR A 44 0.25 -16.02 9.01
C TYR A 44 0.24 -17.39 8.33
N MET A 45 -0.57 -17.57 7.27
CA MET A 45 -0.56 -18.82 6.49
C MET A 45 0.76 -19.03 5.76
N LEU A 46 1.35 -17.98 5.19
CA LEU A 46 2.68 -18.02 4.58
C LEU A 46 3.76 -18.35 5.61
N ALA A 47 3.71 -17.75 6.80
CA ALA A 47 4.64 -18.06 7.88
C ALA A 47 4.52 -19.53 8.32
N ALA A 48 3.30 -20.04 8.46
CA ALA A 48 3.04 -21.43 8.81
C ALA A 48 3.57 -22.40 7.73
N GLY A 49 3.41 -22.07 6.44
CA GLY A 49 3.95 -22.86 5.34
C GLY A 49 5.49 -22.90 5.32
N LEU A 50 6.14 -21.75 5.51
CA LEU A 50 7.61 -21.67 5.59
C LEU A 50 8.17 -22.44 6.79
N VAL A 51 7.48 -22.39 7.93
CA VAL A 51 7.86 -23.17 9.11
C VAL A 51 7.66 -24.67 8.89
N ALA A 52 6.58 -25.06 8.18
CA ALA A 52 6.32 -26.45 7.81
C ALA A 52 7.37 -27.02 6.84
N GLU A 53 7.99 -26.20 5.99
CA GLU A 53 9.13 -26.59 5.14
C GLU A 53 10.47 -26.71 5.91
N GLY A 54 10.48 -26.49 7.22
CA GLY A 54 11.65 -26.68 8.08
C GLY A 54 12.39 -25.40 8.47
N MET A 55 11.87 -24.23 8.11
CA MET A 55 12.43 -22.94 8.51
C MET A 55 12.08 -22.62 9.97
N SER A 56 13.03 -22.09 10.76
CA SER A 56 12.69 -21.69 12.14
C SER A 56 11.69 -20.52 12.13
N LEU A 57 10.82 -20.43 13.14
CA LEU A 57 9.83 -19.35 13.28
C LEU A 57 10.45 -17.95 13.10
N GLY A 58 11.63 -17.72 13.67
CA GLY A 58 12.36 -16.45 13.52
C GLY A 58 12.85 -16.18 12.10
N GLN A 59 13.31 -17.21 11.38
CA GLN A 59 13.72 -17.10 9.99
C GLN A 59 12.52 -16.84 9.06
N ALA A 60 11.39 -17.51 9.27
CA ALA A 60 10.17 -17.29 8.50
C ALA A 60 9.65 -15.84 8.67
N VAL A 61 9.62 -15.33 9.90
CA VAL A 61 9.24 -13.94 10.18
C VAL A 61 10.20 -12.95 9.51
N THR A 62 11.52 -13.21 9.57
CA THR A 62 12.52 -12.33 8.95
C THR A 62 12.38 -12.29 7.42
N THR A 63 12.12 -13.43 6.78
CA THR A 63 11.89 -13.52 5.34
C THR A 63 10.64 -12.75 4.91
N ILE A 64 9.53 -12.90 5.64
CA ILE A 64 8.28 -12.17 5.37
C ILE A 64 8.45 -10.67 5.58
N PHE A 65 9.18 -10.27 6.62
CA PHE A 65 9.52 -8.88 6.87
C PHE A 65 10.34 -8.28 5.71
N LEU A 66 11.36 -8.99 5.24
CA LEU A 66 12.17 -8.56 4.09
C LEU A 66 11.35 -8.44 2.81
N GLY A 67 10.47 -9.41 2.54
CA GLY A 67 9.56 -9.35 1.40
C GLY A 67 8.66 -8.10 1.44
N ASN A 68 8.10 -7.79 2.61
CA ASN A 68 7.29 -6.59 2.80
C ASN A 68 8.11 -5.30 2.68
N LEU A 69 9.35 -5.28 3.15
CA LEU A 69 10.26 -4.14 3.00
C LEU A 69 10.56 -3.85 1.52
N ILE A 70 10.71 -4.89 0.70
CA ILE A 70 10.91 -4.76 -0.75
C ILE A 70 9.65 -4.19 -1.43
N VAL A 71 8.45 -4.60 -1.01
CA VAL A 71 7.18 -4.05 -1.52
C VAL A 71 6.97 -2.59 -1.08
N LEU A 72 7.55 -2.19 0.04
CA LEU A 72 7.46 -0.82 0.54
C LEU A 72 8.19 0.18 -0.38
N LEU A 73 9.28 -0.23 -1.04
CA LEU A 73 10.03 0.61 -1.99
C LEU A 73 9.16 1.17 -3.14
N PRO A 74 8.49 0.34 -3.97
CA PRO A 74 7.63 0.85 -5.04
C PRO A 74 6.43 1.64 -4.49
N MET A 75 5.88 1.29 -3.32
CA MET A 75 4.83 2.09 -2.70
C MET A 75 5.30 3.51 -2.36
N LEU A 76 6.53 3.66 -1.87
CA LEU A 76 7.15 4.96 -1.58
C LEU A 76 7.39 5.77 -2.85
N LEU A 77 7.85 5.10 -3.92
CA LEU A 77 8.09 5.73 -5.22
C LEU A 77 6.77 6.20 -5.87
N ILE A 78 5.70 5.41 -5.78
CA ILE A 78 4.36 5.79 -6.25
C ILE A 78 3.78 6.93 -5.39
N GLY A 79 4.00 6.90 -4.07
CA GLY A 79 3.57 7.94 -3.15
C GLY A 79 4.19 9.31 -3.44
N HIS A 80 5.48 9.36 -3.79
CA HIS A 80 6.16 10.60 -4.21
C HIS A 80 5.63 11.14 -5.55
N ALA A 81 5.09 10.30 -6.43
CA ALA A 81 4.43 10.77 -7.65
C ALA A 81 3.05 11.39 -7.39
N GLY A 82 2.47 11.16 -6.21
CA GLY A 82 1.15 11.65 -5.80
C GLY A 82 1.14 12.86 -4.83
N THR A 83 2.32 13.37 -4.42
CA THR A 83 2.45 14.62 -3.65
C THR A 83 2.35 15.84 -4.54
#